data_AF-A0A2G8L5Q6-F1
#
_entry.id   AF-A0A2G8L5Q6-F1
#
_cell.length_a   1.000
_cell.length_b   1.000
_cell.length_c   1.000
_cell.angle_alpha   90.00
_cell.angle_beta   90.00
_cell.angle_gamma   90.00
#
_symmetry.space_group_name_H-M   'P 1'
#
loop_
_entity.id
_entity.type
_entity.pdbx_description
1 polymer ?
#
loop_
_entity_poly.entity_id
_entity_poly.type
_entity_poly.pdbx_seq_one_letter_code
_entity_poly.pdbx_strand_id
1 'polypeptide(L)'
;MVSLQEEAVMDSSEEELSEDEEEVADDGRHIKLLTAMSKMSGKGRGKSQLRSEPGAVSEFGLSTSGEGVVEVRNLLNSLQKNQDQVFLKKQLKSIVSKKKTLDIPLYSHEAEKIQRTVAYKKVSKDIGKWDQVVKTNRKVEHMSFPLNQAKIGLQSTEDFAQRFKPTTPLEEEIYKLLNGNKYAETKDKELTRAEEEVLSAMSLEEVLFEKKKKYFKE
;
A
#
# COMPACT_ATOMS: atom_id res chain seq x y z
N MET A 1 -70.85 -24.91 10.38
CA MET A 1 -70.50 -24.24 9.11
C MET A 1 -69.02 -23.92 9.22
N VAL A 2 -68.09 -24.80 8.81
CA VAL A 2 -67.71 -25.22 7.43
C VAL A 2 -67.36 -23.97 6.61
N SER A 3 -66.14 -23.71 6.14
CA SER A 3 -65.15 -24.53 5.39
C SER A 3 -63.70 -24.12 5.78
N LEU A 4 -62.63 -24.93 5.85
CA LEU A 4 -61.97 -25.89 4.93
C LEU A 4 -61.38 -25.31 3.63
N GLN A 5 -60.05 -25.14 3.61
CA GLN A 5 -59.06 -25.33 2.52
C GLN A 5 -57.69 -24.81 3.04
N GLU A 6 -56.66 -25.59 3.39
CA GLU A 6 -55.89 -26.67 2.74
C GLU A 6 -54.72 -26.17 1.85
N GLU A 7 -53.50 -26.55 2.30
CA GLU A 7 -52.20 -26.69 1.60
C GLU A 7 -51.57 -25.51 0.83
N ALA A 8 -50.24 -25.29 0.81
CA ALA A 8 -49.17 -26.29 0.74
C ALA A 8 -47.86 -25.83 1.44
N VAL A 9 -47.25 -26.79 2.12
CA VAL A 9 -45.85 -26.81 2.55
C VAL A 9 -45.03 -27.15 1.32
N MET A 10 -44.11 -26.28 0.89
CA MET A 10 -43.16 -26.60 -0.19
C MET A 10 -41.89 -27.18 0.43
N ASP A 11 -41.86 -28.50 0.39
CA ASP A 11 -40.80 -29.39 0.82
C ASP A 11 -39.59 -29.31 -0.12
N SER A 12 -38.45 -29.61 0.49
CA SER A 12 -37.11 -29.69 -0.06
C SER A 12 -37.00 -30.82 -1.08
N SER A 13 -36.67 -30.49 -2.32
CA SER A 13 -36.20 -31.46 -3.32
C SER A 13 -34.80 -31.09 -3.78
N GLU A 14 -33.83 -31.80 -3.19
CA GLU A 14 -32.51 -32.08 -3.78
C GLU A 14 -32.71 -32.84 -5.10
N GLU A 15 -31.98 -32.44 -6.13
CA GLU A 15 -31.60 -33.18 -7.37
C GLU A 15 -31.10 -32.09 -8.34
N GLU A 16 -30.00 -32.14 -9.09
CA GLU A 16 -28.94 -33.10 -9.40
C GLU A 16 -27.87 -32.28 -10.15
N LEU A 17 -26.64 -32.79 -10.18
CA LEU A 17 -25.49 -32.19 -10.85
C LEU A 17 -25.77 -31.87 -12.33
N SER A 18 -25.39 -30.67 -12.78
CA SER A 18 -24.89 -30.48 -14.15
C SER A 18 -23.42 -30.12 -14.09
N GLU A 19 -22.57 -31.15 -14.19
CA GLU A 19 -21.18 -31.01 -14.63
C GLU A 19 -21.20 -30.39 -16.04
N ASP A 20 -20.95 -29.08 -16.12
CA ASP A 20 -20.42 -28.51 -17.36
C ASP A 20 -19.01 -29.07 -17.51
N GLU A 21 -18.90 -30.17 -18.24
CA GLU A 21 -17.63 -30.68 -18.75
C GLU A 21 -16.96 -29.56 -19.54
N GLU A 22 -15.93 -28.96 -18.95
CA GLU A 22 -14.94 -28.17 -19.67
C GLU A 22 -14.42 -29.05 -20.82
N GLU A 23 -14.88 -28.77 -22.05
CA GLU A 23 -14.25 -29.25 -23.27
C GLU A 23 -12.81 -28.73 -23.26
N VAL A 24 -11.93 -29.51 -22.65
CA VAL A 24 -10.49 -29.37 -22.76
C VAL A 24 -10.18 -29.42 -24.26
N ALA A 25 -9.83 -28.26 -24.81
CA ALA A 25 -9.36 -28.14 -26.16
C ALA A 25 -8.23 -29.17 -26.36
N ASP A 26 -8.55 -30.25 -27.06
CA ASP A 26 -7.65 -31.35 -27.38
C ASP A 26 -6.58 -30.80 -28.33
N ASP A 27 -5.55 -30.18 -27.76
CA ASP A 27 -4.36 -29.67 -28.46
C ASP A 27 -3.77 -30.74 -29.40
N GLY A 28 -4.00 -32.02 -29.09
CA GLY A 28 -3.66 -33.15 -29.94
C GLY A 28 -4.36 -33.15 -31.31
N ARG A 29 -5.62 -32.71 -31.41
CA ARG A 29 -6.34 -32.58 -32.70
C ARG A 29 -5.77 -31.45 -33.55
N HIS A 30 -5.48 -30.32 -32.92
CA HIS A 30 -4.89 -29.17 -33.60
C HIS A 30 -3.49 -29.49 -34.16
N ILE A 31 -2.66 -30.16 -33.37
CA ILE A 31 -1.32 -30.60 -33.81
C ILE A 31 -1.44 -31.60 -34.97
N LYS A 32 -2.37 -32.56 -34.90
CA LYS A 32 -2.62 -33.50 -36.01
C LYS A 32 -3.03 -32.79 -37.31
N LEU A 33 -3.85 -31.76 -37.21
CA LEU A 33 -4.28 -30.95 -38.36
C LEU A 33 -3.12 -30.16 -38.99
N LEU A 34 -2.33 -29.46 -38.18
CA LEU A 34 -1.17 -28.71 -38.68
C LEU A 34 -0.13 -29.63 -39.35
N THR A 35 0.05 -30.83 -38.81
CA THR A 35 0.94 -31.84 -39.38
C THR A 35 0.40 -32.36 -40.73
N ALA A 36 -0.91 -32.54 -40.87
CA ALA A 36 -1.55 -32.93 -42.13
C ALA A 36 -1.45 -31.82 -43.20
N MET A 37 -1.67 -30.56 -42.82
CA MET A 37 -1.49 -29.41 -43.71
C MET A 37 -0.05 -29.26 -44.18
N SER A 38 0.93 -29.46 -43.28
CA SER A 38 2.34 -29.43 -43.64
C SER A 38 2.71 -30.54 -44.65
N LYS A 39 2.16 -31.74 -44.48
CA LYS A 39 2.33 -32.87 -45.42
C LYS A 39 1.67 -32.61 -46.79
N MET A 40 0.53 -31.93 -46.83
CA MET A 40 -0.16 -31.54 -48.08
C MET A 40 0.49 -30.35 -48.79
N SER A 41 1.15 -29.46 -48.04
CA SER A 41 1.86 -28.30 -48.57
C SER A 41 3.22 -28.65 -49.22
N GLY A 42 3.59 -29.93 -49.22
CA GLY A 42 4.77 -30.43 -49.88
C GLY A 42 4.70 -30.29 -51.40
N LYS A 43 5.51 -29.36 -51.93
CA LYS A 43 6.11 -29.34 -53.28
C LYS A 43 5.37 -28.51 -54.35
N GLY A 44 5.98 -27.37 -54.69
CA GLY A 44 6.16 -26.99 -56.10
C GLY A 44 5.64 -25.62 -56.50
N ARG A 45 6.53 -24.62 -56.50
CA ARG A 45 6.62 -23.57 -57.52
C ARG A 45 7.97 -22.86 -57.41
N GLY A 46 9.00 -23.45 -58.02
CA GLY A 46 10.23 -22.72 -58.33
C GLY A 46 9.90 -21.63 -59.35
N LYS A 47 10.08 -20.36 -58.97
CA LYS A 47 10.08 -19.24 -59.93
C LYS A 47 11.52 -19.02 -60.41
N SER A 48 11.67 -18.93 -61.72
CA SER A 48 12.92 -18.71 -62.45
C SER A 48 13.64 -17.43 -62.03
N GLN A 49 14.96 -17.46 -61.95
CA GLN A 49 15.80 -16.27 -61.84
C GLN A 49 15.67 -15.39 -63.09
N LEU A 50 15.21 -14.16 -62.90
CA LEU A 50 15.43 -13.05 -63.85
C LEU A 50 16.72 -12.34 -63.44
N ARG A 51 17.60 -12.08 -64.42
CA ARG A 51 18.87 -11.35 -64.26
C ARG A 51 18.58 -9.86 -64.02
N SER A 52 19.07 -9.29 -62.92
CA SER A 52 19.02 -7.84 -62.62
C SER A 52 20.40 -7.21 -62.81
N GLU A 53 20.46 -6.07 -63.50
CA GLU A 53 21.69 -5.25 -63.53
C GLU A 53 21.89 -4.53 -62.19
N PRO A 54 23.14 -4.34 -61.71
CA PRO A 54 23.40 -3.71 -60.43
C PRO A 54 23.63 -2.21 -60.61
N GLY A 55 22.90 -1.40 -59.84
CA GLY A 55 23.24 0.02 -59.70
C GLY A 55 22.08 0.87 -59.22
N ALA A 56 21.72 0.75 -57.94
CA ALA A 56 20.83 1.72 -57.31
C ALA A 56 21.59 3.06 -57.19
N VAL A 57 21.37 3.96 -58.14
CA VAL A 57 21.94 5.30 -58.13
C VAL A 57 21.07 6.17 -57.23
N SER A 58 21.62 6.63 -56.11
CA SER A 58 20.98 7.62 -55.25
C SER A 58 21.06 9.01 -55.92
N GLU A 59 20.01 9.83 -55.77
CA GLU A 59 19.88 11.18 -56.33
C GLU A 59 21.04 12.14 -55.97
N PHE A 60 21.84 11.78 -54.97
CA PHE A 60 23.00 12.53 -54.51
C PHE A 60 24.34 11.99 -55.01
N GLY A 61 24.35 11.02 -55.94
CA GLY A 61 25.58 10.49 -56.55
C GLY A 61 26.51 9.72 -55.60
N LEU A 62 26.04 9.36 -54.40
CA LEU A 62 26.81 8.60 -53.43
C LEU A 62 26.65 7.11 -53.70
N SER A 63 27.77 6.40 -53.92
CA SER A 63 27.76 4.94 -54.01
C SER A 63 27.35 4.35 -52.66
N THR A 64 26.20 3.67 -52.61
CA THR A 64 25.68 2.99 -51.40
C THR A 64 26.46 1.72 -51.04
N SER A 65 27.62 1.49 -51.66
CA SER A 65 28.50 0.33 -51.41
C SER A 65 29.20 0.35 -50.05
N GLY A 66 29.05 1.41 -49.26
CA GLY A 66 29.56 1.49 -47.90
C GLY A 66 28.49 1.09 -46.88
N GLU A 67 28.65 -0.09 -46.29
CA GLU A 67 27.84 -0.65 -45.20
C GLU A 67 28.06 0.10 -43.87
N GLY A 68 27.83 1.41 -43.87
CA GLY A 68 28.11 2.27 -42.74
C GLY A 68 26.94 3.20 -42.46
N VAL A 69 25.99 2.77 -41.64
CA VAL A 69 25.05 3.69 -40.99
C VAL A 69 25.90 4.64 -40.14
N VAL A 70 26.11 5.86 -40.61
CA VAL A 70 26.89 6.85 -39.88
C VAL A 70 26.10 7.29 -38.65
N GLU A 71 26.42 6.72 -37.49
CA GLU A 71 25.84 7.18 -36.24
C GLU A 71 26.22 8.64 -35.97
N VAL A 72 25.26 9.43 -35.49
CA VAL A 72 25.45 10.84 -35.10
C VAL A 72 26.61 11.02 -34.10
N ARG A 73 26.92 9.97 -33.31
CA ARG A 73 28.06 9.94 -32.39
C ARG A 73 29.42 9.97 -33.13
N ASN A 74 29.52 9.32 -34.29
CA ASN A 74 30.75 9.27 -35.08
C ASN A 74 31.04 10.62 -35.74
N LEU A 75 30.00 11.33 -36.18
CA LEU A 75 30.09 12.71 -36.68
C LEU A 75 30.49 13.71 -35.57
N LEU A 76 30.20 13.39 -34.30
CA LEU A 76 30.55 14.24 -33.17
C LEU A 76 32.05 14.24 -32.85
N ASN A 77 32.73 13.14 -33.19
CA ASN A 77 34.14 12.95 -32.90
C ASN A 77 35.05 13.72 -33.87
N SER A 78 34.59 14.02 -35.09
CA SER A 78 35.34 14.79 -36.10
C SER A 78 35.29 16.31 -35.89
N LEU A 79 34.37 16.82 -35.07
CA LEU A 79 34.18 18.26 -34.86
C LEU A 79 35.29 18.86 -33.96
N GLN A 80 35.90 19.97 -34.37
CA GLN A 80 37.02 20.64 -33.67
C GLN A 80 36.60 21.24 -32.30
N LYS A 81 37.57 21.64 -31.46
CA LYS A 81 37.35 22.11 -30.09
C LYS A 81 37.12 23.63 -30.02
N ASN A 82 36.12 24.15 -30.73
CA ASN A 82 35.65 25.53 -30.54
C ASN A 82 34.63 25.59 -29.39
N GLN A 83 34.56 26.71 -28.64
CA GLN A 83 33.69 26.79 -27.45
C GLN A 83 32.21 26.54 -27.77
N ASP A 84 31.70 27.09 -28.88
CA ASP A 84 30.31 26.89 -29.33
C ASP A 84 30.03 25.43 -29.70
N GLN A 85 31.03 24.75 -30.27
CA GLN A 85 30.94 23.34 -30.65
C GLN A 85 30.93 22.41 -29.43
N VAL A 86 31.58 22.79 -28.31
CA VAL A 86 31.55 22.02 -27.06
C VAL A 86 30.15 22.02 -26.42
N PHE A 87 29.43 23.15 -26.47
CA PHE A 87 28.06 23.23 -25.99
C PHE A 87 27.13 22.33 -26.82
N LEU A 88 27.22 22.41 -28.15
CA LEU A 88 26.48 21.53 -29.06
C LEU A 88 26.79 20.04 -28.82
N LYS A 89 28.06 19.69 -28.57
CA LYS A 89 28.45 18.32 -28.20
C LYS A 89 27.76 17.84 -26.92
N LYS A 90 27.65 18.69 -25.89
CA LYS A 90 26.98 18.34 -24.63
C LYS A 90 25.47 18.19 -24.82
N GLN A 91 24.83 19.11 -25.55
CA GLN A 91 23.40 19.02 -25.85
C GLN A 91 23.08 17.76 -26.64
N LEU A 92 23.83 17.48 -27.71
CA LEU A 92 23.63 16.30 -28.54
C LEU A 92 23.88 15.01 -27.78
N LYS A 93 24.90 14.95 -26.91
CA LYS A 93 25.10 13.82 -25.99
C LYS A 93 23.92 13.61 -25.05
N SER A 94 23.35 14.68 -24.50
CA SER A 94 22.19 14.57 -23.61
C SER A 94 20.92 14.14 -24.34
N ILE A 95 20.73 14.57 -25.59
CA ILE A 95 19.65 14.09 -26.46
C ILE A 95 19.87 12.62 -26.73
N VAL A 96 21.06 12.23 -27.21
CA VAL A 96 21.39 10.84 -27.56
C VAL A 96 21.32 9.89 -26.35
N SER A 97 21.63 10.33 -25.14
CA SER A 97 21.50 9.51 -23.93
C SER A 97 20.06 9.44 -23.38
N LYS A 98 19.24 10.48 -23.64
CA LYS A 98 17.83 10.55 -23.23
C LYS A 98 16.85 10.09 -24.31
N LYS A 99 17.33 9.55 -25.45
CA LYS A 99 16.52 8.92 -26.50
C LYS A 99 15.85 7.64 -25.97
N LYS A 100 14.82 7.80 -25.15
CA LYS A 100 13.76 6.81 -24.98
C LYS A 100 12.59 7.34 -25.77
N THR A 101 12.49 6.91 -27.02
CA THR A 101 11.28 7.11 -27.81
C THR A 101 10.15 6.38 -27.10
N LEU A 102 8.96 7.00 -27.09
CA LEU A 102 7.77 6.29 -26.61
C LEU A 102 7.48 5.17 -27.60
N ASP A 103 7.24 3.98 -27.07
CA ASP A 103 6.79 2.86 -27.87
C ASP A 103 5.36 3.13 -28.37
N ILE A 104 5.01 2.45 -29.46
CA ILE A 104 3.67 2.50 -30.02
C ILE A 104 2.68 2.05 -28.94
N PRO A 105 1.56 2.75 -28.73
CA PRO A 105 0.56 2.32 -27.77
C PRO A 105 0.07 0.91 -28.14
N LEU A 106 0.01 0.04 -27.14
CA LEU A 106 -0.48 -1.32 -27.29
C LEU A 106 -1.98 -1.34 -27.63
N TYR A 107 -2.44 -2.44 -28.22
CA TYR A 107 -3.87 -2.66 -28.45
C TYR A 107 -4.65 -2.68 -27.11
N SER A 108 -5.91 -2.23 -27.14
CA SER A 108 -6.71 -1.99 -25.92
C SER A 108 -6.74 -3.19 -24.98
N HIS A 109 -6.99 -4.39 -25.50
CA HIS A 109 -7.07 -5.62 -24.70
C HIS A 109 -5.75 -5.94 -23.98
N GLU A 110 -4.61 -5.75 -24.65
CA GLU A 110 -3.30 -6.00 -24.05
C GLU A 110 -2.95 -4.95 -22.99
N ALA A 111 -3.23 -3.68 -23.28
CA ALA A 111 -3.03 -2.58 -22.34
C ALA A 111 -3.86 -2.79 -21.06
N GLU A 112 -5.13 -3.16 -21.20
CA GLU A 112 -6.00 -3.47 -20.07
C GLU A 112 -5.52 -4.69 -19.28
N LYS A 113 -5.07 -5.76 -19.96
CA LYS A 113 -4.48 -6.93 -19.28
C LYS A 113 -3.30 -6.51 -18.42
N ILE A 114 -2.40 -5.67 -18.96
CA ILE A 114 -1.26 -5.14 -18.21
C ILE A 114 -1.75 -4.33 -17.01
N GLN A 115 -2.70 -3.41 -17.20
CA GLN A 115 -3.26 -2.61 -16.11
C GLN A 115 -3.86 -3.48 -15.00
N ARG A 116 -4.63 -4.52 -15.34
CA ARG A 116 -5.17 -5.49 -14.38
C ARG A 116 -4.07 -6.22 -13.63
N THR A 117 -3.02 -6.67 -14.31
CA THR A 117 -1.90 -7.36 -13.63
C THR A 117 -1.15 -6.45 -12.67
N VAL A 118 -0.97 -5.18 -13.03
CA VAL A 118 -0.34 -4.17 -12.16
C VAL A 118 -1.24 -3.87 -10.95
N ALA A 119 -2.54 -3.69 -11.19
CA ALA A 119 -3.53 -3.48 -10.14
C ALA A 119 -3.57 -4.68 -9.17
N TYR A 120 -3.59 -5.91 -9.68
CA TYR A 120 -3.55 -7.12 -8.87
C TYR A 120 -2.30 -7.16 -7.98
N LYS A 121 -1.11 -6.87 -8.54
CA LYS A 121 0.13 -6.83 -7.75
C LYS A 121 0.07 -5.78 -6.65
N LYS A 122 -0.55 -4.63 -6.90
CA LYS A 122 -0.73 -3.58 -5.88
C LYS A 122 -1.69 -4.04 -4.78
N VAL A 123 -2.88 -4.52 -5.17
CA VAL A 123 -3.91 -4.98 -4.23
C VAL A 123 -3.41 -6.18 -3.41
N SER A 124 -2.71 -7.14 -4.03
CA SER A 124 -2.11 -8.28 -3.33
C SER A 124 -1.13 -7.84 -2.24
N LYS A 125 -0.30 -6.82 -2.50
CA LYS A 125 0.58 -6.23 -1.49
C LYS A 125 -0.19 -5.54 -0.37
N ASP A 126 -1.29 -4.85 -0.69
CA ASP A 126 -2.13 -4.19 0.30
C ASP A 126 -2.88 -5.19 1.19
N ILE A 127 -3.41 -6.27 0.61
CA ILE A 127 -4.02 -7.38 1.34
C ILE A 127 -2.98 -8.08 2.21
N GLY A 128 -1.73 -8.20 1.75
CA GLY A 128 -0.62 -8.76 2.53
C GLY A 128 -0.38 -8.07 3.88
N LYS A 129 -0.75 -6.78 4.01
CA LYS A 129 -0.68 -6.05 5.30
C LYS A 129 -1.59 -6.67 6.38
N TRP A 130 -2.69 -7.31 5.98
CA TRP A 130 -3.66 -7.92 6.87
C TRP A 130 -3.30 -9.36 7.28
N ASP A 131 -2.33 -9.98 6.61
CA ASP A 131 -1.96 -11.38 6.86
C ASP A 131 -1.54 -11.63 8.32
N GLN A 132 -0.82 -10.69 8.93
CA GLN A 132 -0.45 -10.79 10.34
C GLN A 132 -1.68 -10.78 11.26
N VAL A 133 -2.62 -9.86 11.05
CA VAL A 133 -3.85 -9.75 11.86
C VAL A 133 -4.71 -11.00 11.72
N VAL A 134 -4.84 -11.52 10.49
CA VAL A 134 -5.58 -12.75 10.23
C VAL A 134 -4.91 -13.95 10.92
N LYS A 135 -3.57 -14.05 10.84
CA LYS A 135 -2.80 -15.12 11.51
C LYS A 135 -2.92 -15.06 13.02
N THR A 136 -2.87 -13.87 13.62
CA THR A 136 -3.05 -13.72 15.07
C THR A 136 -4.46 -14.15 15.46
N ASN A 137 -5.49 -13.67 14.74
CA ASN A 137 -6.87 -14.03 15.03
C ASN A 137 -7.13 -15.54 14.88
N ARG A 138 -6.46 -16.23 13.95
CA ARG A 138 -6.53 -17.70 13.80
C ARG A 138 -5.84 -18.48 14.93
N LYS A 139 -4.83 -17.89 15.57
CA LYS A 139 -4.06 -18.53 16.66
C LYS A 139 -4.69 -18.36 18.03
N VAL A 140 -5.55 -17.36 18.20
CA VAL A 140 -6.20 -17.06 19.47
C VAL A 140 -7.26 -18.12 19.78
N GLU A 141 -7.28 -18.64 21.01
CA GLU A 141 -8.24 -19.66 21.47
C GLU A 141 -9.66 -19.11 21.59
N HIS A 142 -9.81 -17.88 22.07
CA HIS A 142 -11.11 -17.24 22.29
C HIS A 142 -11.15 -15.85 21.67
N MET A 143 -12.09 -15.64 20.74
CA MET A 143 -12.36 -14.36 20.10
C MET A 143 -13.75 -13.86 20.50
N SER A 144 -13.82 -12.70 21.14
CA SER A 144 -15.08 -12.06 21.53
C SER A 144 -15.52 -11.04 20.48
N PHE A 145 -16.77 -11.14 20.02
CA PHE A 145 -17.38 -10.17 19.12
C PHE A 145 -18.39 -9.32 19.90
N PRO A 146 -18.55 -8.02 19.57
CA PRO A 146 -17.96 -7.30 18.42
C PRO A 146 -16.55 -6.73 18.68
N LEU A 147 -15.67 -6.79 17.67
CA LEU A 147 -14.24 -6.44 17.77
C LEU A 147 -13.94 -4.92 17.81
N ASN A 148 -14.66 -4.14 17.01
CA ASN A 148 -14.43 -2.70 16.87
C ASN A 148 -15.51 -1.91 17.60
N GLN A 149 -15.53 -2.02 18.93
CA GLN A 149 -16.39 -1.16 19.73
C GLN A 149 -15.82 0.25 19.68
N ALA A 150 -16.67 1.23 19.36
CA ALA A 150 -16.34 2.62 19.65
C ALA A 150 -15.99 2.67 21.14
N LYS A 151 -14.81 3.19 21.48
CA LYS A 151 -14.44 3.40 22.87
C LYS A 151 -15.46 4.39 23.43
N ILE A 152 -16.50 3.88 24.06
CA ILE A 152 -17.41 4.69 24.85
C ILE A 152 -16.50 5.22 25.94
N GLY A 153 -16.14 6.49 25.83
CA GLY A 153 -15.30 7.19 26.79
C GLY A 153 -16.08 7.36 28.07
N LEU A 154 -16.29 6.26 28.79
CA LEU A 154 -16.66 6.29 30.19
C LEU A 154 -15.50 7.01 30.87
N GLN A 155 -15.75 8.24 31.29
CA GLN A 155 -14.75 9.01 32.02
C GLN A 155 -14.38 8.20 33.26
N SER A 156 -13.08 8.04 33.50
CA SER A 156 -12.65 7.46 34.76
C SER A 156 -13.15 8.34 35.90
N THR A 157 -13.40 7.75 37.07
CA THR A 157 -13.74 8.53 38.28
C THR A 157 -12.65 9.56 38.59
N GLU A 158 -11.41 9.26 38.24
CA GLU A 158 -10.28 10.19 38.35
C GLU A 158 -10.41 11.38 37.39
N ASP A 159 -10.74 11.12 36.11
CA ASP A 159 -10.98 12.19 35.12
C ASP A 159 -12.14 13.10 35.56
N PHE A 160 -13.15 12.52 36.19
CA PHE A 160 -14.29 13.26 36.74
C PHE A 160 -13.85 14.16 37.90
N ALA A 161 -13.08 13.63 38.85
CA ALA A 161 -12.55 14.39 39.98
C ALA A 161 -11.60 15.53 39.55
N GLN A 162 -10.81 15.31 38.50
CA GLN A 162 -9.96 16.36 37.93
C GLN A 162 -10.77 17.50 37.30
N ARG A 163 -11.89 17.19 36.65
CA ARG A 163 -12.76 18.16 35.97
C ARG A 163 -13.81 18.78 36.88
N PHE A 164 -13.92 18.32 38.12
CA PHE A 164 -14.92 18.81 39.08
C PHE A 164 -14.76 20.31 39.33
N LYS A 165 -15.86 21.06 39.17
CA LYS A 165 -15.95 22.49 39.45
C LYS A 165 -17.13 22.73 40.40
N PRO A 166 -16.92 23.39 41.55
CA PRO A 166 -18.01 23.72 42.46
C PRO A 166 -18.98 24.66 41.75
N THR A 167 -20.27 24.31 41.73
CA THR A 167 -21.33 25.09 41.06
C THR A 167 -22.39 25.56 42.04
N THR A 168 -22.66 24.79 43.09
CA THR A 168 -23.63 25.17 44.12
C THR A 168 -22.97 26.08 45.18
N PRO A 169 -23.73 26.98 45.84
CA PRO A 169 -23.16 27.87 46.85
C PRO A 169 -22.52 27.08 48.00
N LEU A 170 -23.11 25.94 48.37
CA LEU A 170 -22.57 25.04 49.38
C LEU A 170 -21.24 24.40 48.91
N GLU A 171 -21.17 23.92 47.67
CA GLU A 171 -19.92 23.38 47.11
C GLU A 171 -18.81 24.44 47.07
N GLU A 172 -19.13 25.69 46.73
CA GLU A 172 -18.18 26.78 46.74
C GLU A 172 -17.64 27.07 48.15
N GLU A 173 -18.51 27.09 49.16
CA GLU A 173 -18.11 27.28 50.55
C GLU A 173 -17.21 26.14 51.02
N ILE A 174 -17.58 24.89 50.75
CA ILE A 174 -16.76 23.72 51.08
C ILE A 174 -15.41 23.79 50.36
N TYR A 175 -15.39 24.14 49.08
CA TYR A 175 -14.16 24.29 48.31
C TYR A 175 -13.26 25.41 48.85
N LYS A 176 -13.84 26.54 49.27
CA LYS A 176 -13.12 27.64 49.93
C LYS A 176 -12.56 27.21 51.28
N LEU A 177 -13.34 26.49 52.08
CA LEU A 177 -12.90 25.96 53.38
C LEU A 177 -11.76 24.96 53.21
N LEU A 178 -11.87 24.04 52.25
CA LEU A 178 -10.85 23.02 52.00
C LEU A 178 -9.54 23.66 51.51
N ASN A 179 -9.60 24.54 50.51
CA ASN A 179 -8.38 25.18 49.96
C ASN A 179 -7.82 26.30 50.84
N GLY A 180 -8.64 26.86 51.73
CA GLY A 180 -8.21 27.82 52.74
C GLY A 180 -7.49 27.17 53.91
N ASN A 181 -7.67 25.86 54.11
CA ASN A 181 -7.02 25.13 55.18
C ASN A 181 -5.54 24.88 54.84
N LYS A 182 -4.64 25.26 55.76
CA LYS A 182 -3.20 25.00 55.64
C LYS A 182 -2.86 23.51 55.65
N TYR A 183 -3.78 22.66 56.14
CA TYR A 183 -3.65 21.20 56.23
C TYR A 183 -4.18 20.44 55.02
N ALA A 184 -4.73 21.13 54.01
CA ALA A 184 -5.26 20.44 52.83
C ALA A 184 -4.16 20.05 51.84
N GLU A 185 -4.26 18.81 51.34
CA GLU A 185 -3.39 18.30 50.29
C GLU A 185 -3.61 19.09 49.00
N THR A 186 -2.51 19.53 48.39
CA THR A 186 -2.54 20.23 47.10
C THR A 186 -2.31 19.18 46.02
N LYS A 187 -3.10 19.20 44.94
CA LYS A 187 -3.03 18.20 43.86
C LYS A 187 -1.61 17.99 43.28
N ASP A 188 -0.76 19.01 43.35
CA ASP A 188 0.57 19.03 42.73
C ASP A 188 1.73 18.89 43.73
N LYS A 189 1.46 18.71 45.04
CA LYS A 189 2.50 18.68 46.09
C LYS A 189 2.24 17.58 47.12
N GLU A 190 3.27 16.80 47.40
CA GLU A 190 3.27 15.71 48.41
C GLU A 190 3.30 16.21 49.86
N LEU A 191 3.67 17.48 50.06
CA LEU A 191 3.77 18.13 51.36
C LEU A 191 2.75 19.26 51.44
N THR A 192 2.04 19.26 52.55
CA THR A 192 1.03 20.25 52.87
C THR A 192 1.69 21.54 53.36
N ARG A 193 1.06 22.72 53.19
CA ARG A 193 1.66 24.01 53.56
C ARG A 193 2.08 24.06 55.04
N ALA A 194 1.26 23.51 55.92
CA ALA A 194 1.61 23.39 57.34
C ALA A 194 2.84 22.50 57.57
N GLU A 195 2.98 21.42 56.81
CA GLU A 195 4.15 20.53 56.91
C GLU A 195 5.40 21.21 56.35
N GLU A 196 5.29 21.96 55.25
CA GLU A 196 6.38 22.78 54.72
C GLU A 196 6.83 23.83 55.75
N GLU A 197 5.90 24.53 56.40
CA GLU A 197 6.18 25.50 57.48
C GLU A 197 6.90 24.82 58.66
N VAL A 198 6.42 23.67 59.13
CA VAL A 198 7.03 22.92 60.23
C VAL A 198 8.44 22.42 59.86
N LEU A 199 8.61 21.84 58.68
CA LEU A 199 9.93 21.39 58.21
C LEU A 199 10.91 22.55 58.03
N SER A 200 10.42 23.73 57.64
CA SER A 200 11.26 24.92 57.51
C SER A 200 11.74 25.48 58.85
N ALA A 201 11.00 25.22 59.94
CA ALA A 201 11.33 25.68 61.28
C ALA A 201 12.24 24.70 62.05
N MET A 202 12.41 23.46 61.57
CA MET A 202 13.22 22.40 62.20
C MET A 202 14.70 22.45 61.79
N SER A 203 15.56 21.76 62.54
CA SER A 203 16.96 21.59 62.19
C SER A 203 17.15 20.58 61.04
N LEU A 204 18.26 20.68 60.27
CA LEU A 204 18.51 19.82 59.11
C LEU A 204 18.52 18.32 59.46
N GLU A 205 19.02 17.96 60.65
CA GLU A 205 19.10 16.57 61.13
C GLU A 205 17.71 16.00 61.47
N GLU A 206 16.87 16.81 62.11
CA GLU A 206 15.48 16.46 62.42
C GLU A 206 14.62 16.32 61.15
N VAL A 207 14.82 17.18 60.15
CA VAL A 207 14.13 17.09 58.85
C VAL A 207 14.45 15.78 58.14
N LEU A 208 15.70 15.33 58.15
CA LEU A 208 16.10 14.05 57.55
C LEU A 208 15.49 12.87 58.29
N PHE A 209 15.42 12.94 59.62
CA PHE A 209 14.80 11.92 60.45
C PHE A 209 13.29 11.78 60.16
N GLU A 210 12.56 12.89 60.13
CA GLU A 210 11.13 12.89 59.83
C GLU A 210 10.83 12.45 58.39
N LYS A 211 11.65 12.85 57.41
CA LYS A 211 11.54 12.31 56.04
C LYS A 211 11.72 10.79 56.02
N LYS A 212 12.78 10.27 56.65
CA LYS A 212 13.04 8.83 56.74
C LYS A 212 11.90 8.06 57.42
N LYS A 213 11.31 8.65 58.45
CA LYS A 213 10.17 8.09 59.20
C LYS A 213 8.88 8.04 58.36
N LYS A 214 8.61 9.06 57.54
CA LYS A 214 7.47 9.06 56.60
C LYS A 214 7.59 7.89 55.61
N TYR A 215 8.75 7.75 54.97
CA TYR A 215 9.01 6.68 53.99
C TYR A 215 9.00 5.25 54.55
N PHE A 216 9.16 5.08 55.87
CA PHE A 216 9.15 3.76 56.51
C PHE A 216 7.79 3.37 57.08
N LYS A 217 6.83 4.29 57.08
CA LYS A 217 5.51 4.09 57.69
C LYS A 217 4.40 3.83 56.66
N GLU A 218 4.63 4.18 55.39
CA GLU A 218 3.89 3.67 54.23
C GLU A 218 4.42 2.31 53.78
#